data_AF-A0AAX1Q7G4-F1
#
_entry.id   AF-A0AAX1Q7G4-F1
#
_cell.length_a   1.000
_cell.length_b   1.000
_cell.length_c   1.000
_cell.angle_alpha   90.00
_cell.angle_beta   90.00
_cell.angle_gamma   90.00
#
_symmetry.space_group_name_H-M   'P 1'
#
loop_
_entity.id
_entity.type
_entity.pdbx_description
1 polymer ?
#
loop_
_entity_poly.entity_id
_entity_poly.type
_entity_poly.pdbx_seq_one_letter_code
_entity_poly.pdbx_strand_id
1 'polypeptide(L)'
;MDDNFLEFLANLLPPIWSRKPLTTEEKINENIKKLRNVPWFQSLFASYMDIFTTNCYVRFSISLQNVENLLKSERKQKMFREDLVHTLQKIRMSQQRKRKL
;
A
#
# COMPACT_ATOMS: atom_id res chain seq x y z
N MET A 1 -10.24 0.69 16.09
CA MET A 1 -8.85 0.74 15.59
C MET A 1 -7.99 0.36 16.77
N ASP A 2 -7.16 -0.67 16.63
CA ASP A 2 -6.39 -1.22 17.73
C ASP A 2 -5.20 -0.29 18.06
N ASP A 3 -5.02 0.05 19.34
CA ASP A 3 -3.97 0.96 19.81
C ASP A 3 -2.55 0.50 19.41
N ASN A 4 -2.35 -0.82 19.29
CA ASN A 4 -1.12 -1.44 18.78
C ASN A 4 -0.77 -1.00 17.34
N PHE A 5 -1.76 -0.71 16.51
CA PHE A 5 -1.54 -0.29 15.13
C PHE A 5 -1.03 1.16 15.07
N LEU A 6 -1.58 2.05 15.90
CA LEU A 6 -1.14 3.44 16.00
C LEU A 6 0.28 3.53 16.58
N GLU A 7 0.61 2.70 17.55
CA GLU A 7 1.93 2.66 18.17
C GLU A 7 3.01 2.11 17.21
N PHE A 8 2.68 1.09 16.42
CA PHE A 8 3.54 0.61 15.34
C PHE A 8 3.79 1.68 14.26
N LEU A 9 2.77 2.45 13.90
CA LEU A 9 2.91 3.58 12.97
C LEU A 9 3.76 4.70 13.57
N ALA A 10 3.58 5.05 14.83
CA ALA A 10 4.39 6.07 15.51
C ALA A 10 5.88 5.71 15.52
N ASN A 11 6.20 4.41 15.59
CA ASN A 11 7.58 3.91 15.62
C ASN A 11 8.24 3.76 14.23
N LEU A 12 7.46 3.73 13.14
CA LEU A 12 7.97 3.53 11.78
C LEU A 12 7.98 4.79 10.90
N LEU A 13 7.17 5.79 11.25
CA LEU A 13 7.01 7.00 10.46
C LEU A 13 7.96 8.10 10.99
N PRO A 14 8.77 8.74 10.13
CA PRO A 14 9.52 9.95 10.51
C PRO A 14 8.58 11.00 11.12
N PRO A 15 9.03 11.83 12.08
CA PRO A 15 8.22 12.86 12.73
C PRO A 15 7.54 13.87 11.78
N ILE A 16 7.99 13.93 10.53
CA ILE A 16 7.41 14.74 9.46
C ILE A 16 6.05 14.18 8.98
N TRP A 17 5.80 12.89 9.16
CA TRP A 17 4.61 12.19 8.66
C TRP A 17 3.42 12.22 9.63
N SER A 18 3.62 12.61 10.90
CA SER A 18 2.55 12.77 11.91
C SER A 18 1.67 14.02 11.73
N ARG A 19 2.04 14.93 10.81
CA ARG A 19 1.32 16.19 10.55
C ARG A 19 0.28 16.12 9.43
N LYS A 20 0.17 15.01 8.68
CA LYS A 20 -0.87 14.84 7.66
C LYS A 20 -2.11 14.20 8.28
N PRO A 21 -3.33 14.68 7.96
CA PRO A 21 -4.55 14.07 8.48
C PRO A 21 -4.55 12.59 8.13
N LEU A 22 -4.91 11.74 9.11
CA LEU A 22 -5.10 10.31 8.90
C LEU A 22 -5.94 10.14 7.63
N THR A 23 -5.35 9.54 6.61
CA THR A 23 -6.04 9.29 5.35
C THR A 23 -7.25 8.41 5.60
N THR A 24 -8.43 8.85 5.17
CA THR A 24 -9.68 8.09 5.33
C THR A 24 -9.65 6.83 4.47
N GLU A 25 -10.39 5.81 4.92
CA GLU A 25 -10.59 4.57 4.17
C GLU A 25 -11.19 4.83 2.78
N GLU A 26 -12.01 5.87 2.68
CA GLU A 26 -12.56 6.38 1.41
C GLU A 26 -11.46 6.78 0.43
N LYS A 27 -10.48 7.58 0.88
CA LYS A 27 -9.34 8.00 0.03
C LYS A 27 -8.50 6.81 -0.42
N ILE A 28 -8.29 5.83 0.46
CA ILE A 28 -7.59 4.59 0.10
C ILE A 28 -8.35 3.87 -1.01
N ASN A 29 -9.66 3.70 -0.83
CA ASN A 29 -10.50 3.01 -1.80
C ASN A 29 -10.59 3.77 -3.13
N GLU A 30 -10.63 5.10 -3.12
CA GLU A 30 -10.55 5.92 -4.33
C GLU A 30 -9.21 5.75 -5.06
N ASN A 31 -8.10 5.79 -4.32
CA ASN A 31 -6.77 5.59 -4.89
C ASN A 31 -6.66 4.19 -5.52
N ILE A 32 -7.16 3.15 -4.85
CA ILE A 32 -7.20 1.78 -5.39
C ILE A 32 -8.08 1.74 -6.65
N LYS A 33 -9.26 2.35 -6.65
CA LYS A 33 -10.14 2.41 -7.84
C LYS A 33 -9.43 3.06 -9.03
N LYS A 34 -8.75 4.19 -8.81
CA LYS A 34 -7.97 4.88 -9.86
C LYS A 34 -6.83 3.99 -10.39
N LEU A 35 -6.08 3.35 -9.50
CA LEU A 35 -4.98 2.46 -9.87
C LEU A 35 -5.46 1.19 -10.60
N ARG A 36 -6.65 0.65 -10.27
CA ARG A 36 -7.22 -0.52 -10.94
C ARG A 36 -7.48 -0.34 -12.43
N ASN A 37 -7.56 0.89 -12.91
CA ASN A 37 -7.68 1.20 -14.34
C ASN A 37 -6.35 1.04 -15.10
N VAL A 38 -5.24 0.80 -14.40
CA VAL A 38 -3.91 0.63 -15.01
C VAL A 38 -3.60 -0.85 -15.20
N PRO A 39 -3.24 -1.32 -16.41
CA PRO A 39 -3.09 -2.75 -16.70
C PRO A 39 -2.12 -3.51 -15.78
N TRP A 40 -0.97 -2.89 -15.46
CA TRP A 40 0.03 -3.51 -14.59
C TRP A 40 -0.48 -3.65 -13.15
N PHE A 41 -1.27 -2.68 -12.66
CA PHE A 41 -1.80 -2.72 -11.32
C PHE A 41 -2.99 -3.67 -11.22
N GLN A 42 -3.83 -3.76 -12.26
CA GLN A 42 -4.94 -4.71 -12.31
C GLN A 42 -4.45 -6.15 -12.11
N SER A 43 -3.41 -6.54 -12.83
CA SER A 43 -2.79 -7.87 -12.71
C SER A 43 -2.21 -8.11 -11.31
N LEU A 44 -1.56 -7.08 -10.75
CA LEU A 44 -0.97 -7.16 -9.41
C LEU A 44 -2.04 -7.25 -8.32
N PHE A 45 -3.10 -6.46 -8.42
CA PHE A 45 -4.24 -6.47 -7.50
C PHE A 45 -4.94 -7.82 -7.49
N ALA A 46 -5.19 -8.42 -8.65
CA ALA A 46 -5.79 -9.75 -8.73
C ALA A 46 -4.94 -10.83 -8.04
N SER A 47 -3.61 -10.75 -8.18
CA SER A 47 -2.68 -11.74 -7.62
C SER A 47 -2.50 -11.64 -6.10
N TYR A 48 -2.72 -10.45 -5.53
CA TYR A 48 -2.50 -10.14 -4.12
C TYR A 48 -3.73 -9.50 -3.46
N MET A 49 -4.92 -9.83 -3.94
CA MET A 49 -6.17 -9.17 -3.54
C MET A 49 -6.36 -9.19 -2.02
N ASP A 50 -6.03 -10.31 -1.37
CA ASP A 50 -6.08 -10.47 0.09
C ASP A 50 -5.20 -9.45 0.82
N ILE A 51 -4.00 -9.18 0.30
CA ILE A 51 -3.07 -8.22 0.90
C ILE A 51 -3.59 -6.80 0.71
N PHE A 52 -4.11 -6.46 -0.47
CA PHE A 52 -4.66 -5.13 -0.72
C PHE A 52 -5.91 -4.82 0.12
N THR A 53 -6.68 -5.83 0.52
CA THR A 53 -7.88 -5.65 1.36
C THR A 53 -7.59 -5.70 2.85
N THR A 54 -6.61 -6.50 3.29
CA THR A 54 -6.40 -6.77 4.73
C THR A 54 -5.11 -6.19 5.31
N ASN A 55 -4.09 -5.93 4.50
CA ASN A 55 -2.80 -5.47 4.99
C ASN A 55 -2.79 -3.95 5.18
N CYS A 56 -2.85 -3.52 6.43
CA CYS A 56 -2.88 -2.12 6.82
C CYS A 56 -1.69 -1.30 6.28
N TYR A 57 -0.48 -1.88 6.20
CA TYR A 57 0.69 -1.20 5.67
C TYR A 57 0.55 -0.91 4.18
N VAL A 58 0.18 -1.91 3.38
CA VAL A 58 -0.03 -1.73 1.93
C VAL A 58 -1.13 -0.71 1.65
N ARG A 59 -2.25 -0.80 2.39
CA ARG A 59 -3.36 0.15 2.28
C ARG A 59 -2.92 1.58 2.60
N PHE A 60 -2.14 1.77 3.66
CA PHE A 60 -1.58 3.06 4.03
C PHE A 60 -0.57 3.58 3.00
N SER A 61 0.33 2.74 2.48
CA SER A 61 1.28 3.15 1.44
C SER A 61 0.57 3.69 0.18
N ILE A 62 -0.58 3.10 -0.19
CA ILE A 62 -1.42 3.59 -1.29
C ILE A 62 -2.09 4.92 -0.94
N SER A 63 -2.49 5.13 0.31
CA SER A 63 -3.13 6.37 0.77
C SER A 63 -2.22 7.60 0.63
N LEU A 64 -0.92 7.39 0.84
CA LEU A 64 0.12 8.43 0.77
C LEU A 64 0.45 8.84 -0.66
N GLN A 65 0.13 8.00 -1.65
CA GLN A 65 0.40 8.33 -3.04
C GLN A 65 -0.55 9.40 -3.55
N ASN A 66 0.02 10.40 -4.23
CA ASN A 66 -0.76 11.25 -5.12
C ASN A 66 -0.95 10.50 -6.44
N VAL A 67 -2.02 9.72 -6.54
CA VAL A 67 -2.28 8.83 -7.68
C VAL A 67 -2.38 9.61 -8.99
N GLU A 68 -2.95 10.81 -8.99
CA GLU A 68 -3.06 11.62 -10.21
C GLU A 68 -1.70 12.02 -10.77
N ASN A 69 -0.78 12.46 -9.89
CA ASN A 69 0.59 12.78 -10.28
C ASN A 69 1.43 11.55 -10.60
N LEU A 70 1.13 10.41 -9.96
CA LEU A 70 1.74 9.13 -10.25
C LEU A 70 1.39 8.67 -11.66
N LEU A 71 0.10 8.69 -12.03
CA LEU A 71 -0.39 8.24 -13.33
C LEU A 71 0.12 9.10 -14.49
N LYS A 72 0.42 10.37 -14.26
CA LYS A 72 0.98 11.28 -15.29
C LYS A 72 2.46 11.05 -15.60
N SER A 73 3.19 10.23 -14.83
CA SER A 73 4.64 10.07 -14.99
C SER A 73 5.05 8.61 -15.04
N GLU A 74 5.50 8.14 -16.20
CA GLU A 74 5.98 6.76 -16.38
C GLU A 74 7.11 6.40 -15.41
N ARG A 75 8.06 7.32 -15.17
CA ARG A 75 9.14 7.12 -14.19
C ARG A 75 8.58 6.85 -12.79
N LYS A 76 7.61 7.65 -12.35
CA LYS A 76 6.99 7.46 -11.02
C LYS A 76 6.19 6.16 -10.97
N GLN A 77 5.44 5.84 -12.03
CA GLN A 77 4.72 4.57 -12.12
C GLN A 77 5.66 3.36 -12.02
N LYS A 78 6.79 3.41 -12.74
CA LYS A 78 7.80 2.35 -12.71
C LYS A 78 8.37 2.15 -11.31
N MET A 79 8.85 3.22 -10.68
CA MET A 79 9.41 3.16 -9.31
C MET A 79 8.37 2.64 -8.31
N PHE A 80 7.16 3.18 -8.34
CA PHE A 80 6.09 2.75 -7.45
C PHE A 80 5.71 1.28 -7.67
N ARG A 81 5.63 0.83 -8.93
CA ARG A 81 5.36 -0.57 -9.26
C ARG A 81 6.43 -1.49 -8.69
N GLU A 82 7.70 -1.16 -8.88
CA GLU A 82 8.84 -1.95 -8.39
C GLU A 82 8.81 -2.07 -6.85
N ASP A 83 8.65 -0.94 -6.16
CA ASP A 83 8.55 -0.88 -4.70
C ASP A 83 7.37 -1.70 -4.17
N LEU A 84 6.22 -1.57 -4.83
CA LEU A 84 5.00 -2.27 -4.45
C LEU A 84 5.13 -3.78 -4.66
N VAL A 85 5.65 -4.22 -5.81
CA VAL A 85 5.88 -5.65 -6.10
C VAL A 85 6.81 -6.26 -5.05
N HIS A 86 7.93 -5.61 -4.77
CA HIS A 86 8.89 -6.10 -3.79
C HIS A 86 8.29 -6.19 -2.38
N THR A 87 7.48 -5.20 -1.98
CA THR A 87 6.76 -5.20 -0.71
C THR A 87 5.77 -6.37 -0.62
N LEU A 88 4.96 -6.59 -1.66
CA LEU A 88 3.98 -7.68 -1.71
C LEU A 88 4.65 -9.05 -1.62
N GLN A 89 5.75 -9.26 -2.35
CA GLN A 89 6.53 -10.50 -2.30
C GLN A 89 7.08 -10.77 -0.90
N LYS A 90 7.64 -9.77 -0.23
CA LYS A 90 8.12 -9.90 1.16
C LYS A 90 7.01 -10.31 2.12
N ILE A 91 5.83 -9.69 2.00
CA ILE A 91 4.67 -10.04 2.84
C ILE A 91 4.25 -11.48 2.58
N ARG A 92 4.13 -11.90 1.30
CA ARG A 92 3.72 -13.26 0.93
C ARG A 92 4.71 -14.31 1.45
N MET A 93 6.00 -14.08 1.31
CA MET A 93 7.05 -14.97 1.85
C MET A 93 6.96 -15.07 3.38
N SER A 94 6.73 -13.95 4.08
CA SER A 94 6.55 -13.93 5.53
C SER A 94 5.34 -14.76 5.97
N GLN A 95 4.20 -14.60 5.28
CA GLN A 95 2.98 -15.39 5.53
C GLN A 95 3.20 -16.89 5.30
N GLN A 96 3.93 -17.27 4.24
CA GLN A 96 4.23 -18.67 3.95
C GLN A 96 5.14 -19.31 5.02
N ARG A 97 6.13 -18.57 5.53
CA ARG A 97 6.99 -19.07 6.63
C ARG A 97 6.20 -19.33 7.90
N LYS A 98 5.28 -18.43 8.26
CA LYS A 98 4.42 -18.58 9.45
C LYS A 98 3.43 -19.75 9.38
N ARG A 99 3.09 -20.23 8.17
CA ARG A 99 2.20 -21.39 7.97
C ARG A 99 2.92 -22.74 8.02
N LYS A 100 4.27 -22.73 7.98
CA LYS A 100 5.11 -23.94 8.02
C LYS A 100 5.65 -24.24 9.42
N LEU A 101 5.40 -23.35 10.38
CA LEU A 101 5.66 -23.51 11.81
C LEU A 101 4.33 -23.81 12.49
#